data_AF-A0A1B9DNS2-F1
#
_entry.id   AF-A0A1B9DNS2-F1
#
_cell.length_a   1.000
_cell.length_b   1.000
_cell.length_c   1.000
_cell.angle_alpha   90.00
_cell.angle_beta   90.00
_cell.angle_gamma   90.00
#
_symmetry.space_group_name_H-M   'P 1'
#
loop_
_entity.id
_entity.type
_entity.pdbx_description
1 polymer ?
#
loop_
_entity_poly.entity_id
_entity_poly.type
_entity_poly.pdbx_seq_one_letter_code
_entity_poly.pdbx_strand_id
1 'polypeptide(L)'
;MLFTKINIGVSLLLLGGLYLSNPTSFTNSENEYLSIKEQQPTPLQKSIARGKEVYTDFCIQCHMATGNGNGTTFPPLDGSDWLKNKRTQSIHAAKYGQKGEIIVNGKKFNGIMPPAGLSDEEVADVMNYVMNSWSNKTKKMVTIKEVALLKP
;
A
#
# COMPACT_ATOMS: atom_id res chain seq x y z
N MET A 1 -27.77 -3.61 52.17
CA MET A 1 -27.91 -4.96 51.57
C MET A 1 -26.51 -5.57 51.60
N LEU A 2 -26.20 -6.54 52.49
CA LEU A 2 -26.62 -7.95 52.45
C LEU A 2 -26.18 -8.63 51.14
N PHE A 3 -25.44 -9.74 51.09
CA PHE A 3 -24.74 -10.54 52.11
C PHE A 3 -23.78 -11.56 51.42
N THR A 4 -22.60 -11.83 52.00
CA THR A 4 -21.88 -13.15 51.97
C THR A 4 -21.41 -13.75 50.61
N LYS A 5 -20.49 -14.73 50.52
CA LYS A 5 -19.83 -15.62 51.50
C LYS A 5 -18.42 -16.07 51.01
N ILE A 6 -17.62 -16.65 51.92
CA ILE A 6 -16.22 -17.10 51.75
C ILE A 6 -16.11 -18.62 52.10
N ASN A 7 -15.01 -19.28 51.68
CA ASN A 7 -14.64 -20.71 51.84
C ASN A 7 -15.44 -21.67 50.91
N ILE A 8 -14.96 -22.85 50.47
CA ILE A 8 -13.97 -23.85 50.95
C ILE A 8 -13.16 -24.34 49.71
N GLY A 9 -11.93 -24.89 49.73
CA GLY A 9 -10.95 -25.30 50.77
C GLY A 9 -9.82 -26.15 50.13
N VAL A 10 -9.06 -26.95 50.90
CA VAL A 10 -8.02 -27.90 50.39
C VAL A 10 -8.02 -29.23 51.16
N SER A 11 -7.98 -30.36 50.45
CA SER A 11 -7.48 -31.70 50.85
C SER A 11 -7.48 -32.58 49.58
N LEU A 12 -6.38 -33.08 48.99
CA LEU A 12 -5.22 -33.87 49.46
C LEU A 12 -5.45 -35.40 49.38
N LEU A 13 -4.81 -36.02 48.36
CA LEU A 13 -4.28 -37.41 48.25
C LEU A 13 -5.18 -38.64 48.54
N LEU A 14 -5.35 -39.53 47.54
CA LEU A 14 -4.59 -40.82 47.44
C LEU A 14 -5.02 -41.71 46.24
N LEU A 15 -4.01 -42.33 45.62
CA LEU A 15 -3.98 -43.66 44.96
C LEU A 15 -4.92 -44.06 43.80
N GLY A 16 -4.27 -44.44 42.67
CA GLY A 16 -4.45 -45.78 42.11
C GLY A 16 -4.90 -45.88 40.64
N GLY A 17 -4.07 -46.51 39.79
CA GLY A 17 -4.53 -47.06 38.48
C GLY A 17 -3.65 -46.73 37.27
N LEU A 18 -2.55 -47.47 37.08
CA LEU A 18 -1.84 -47.54 35.80
C LEU A 18 -2.60 -48.46 34.84
N TYR A 19 -3.02 -47.97 33.67
CA TYR A 19 -3.31 -48.82 32.51
C TYR A 19 -2.79 -48.16 31.23
N LEU A 20 -1.95 -48.89 30.49
CA LEU A 20 -1.37 -48.48 29.21
C LEU A 20 -2.35 -48.78 28.07
N SER A 21 -2.42 -47.92 27.05
CA SER A 21 -2.33 -48.36 25.64
C SER A 21 -2.23 -47.19 24.64
N ASN A 22 -1.42 -47.43 23.60
CA ASN A 22 -1.34 -46.76 22.29
C ASN A 22 -0.88 -45.30 22.17
N PRO A 23 0.34 -45.06 21.60
CA PRO A 23 0.70 -43.80 20.98
C PRO A 23 0.21 -43.77 19.51
N THR A 24 -0.94 -43.16 19.23
CA THR A 24 -1.37 -42.88 17.86
C THR A 24 -0.80 -41.54 17.37
N SER A 25 0.32 -41.63 16.66
CA SER A 25 0.78 -40.73 15.59
C SER A 25 0.36 -39.25 15.66
N PHE A 26 1.12 -38.42 16.39
CA PHE A 26 1.24 -36.99 16.07
C PHE A 26 2.17 -36.81 14.86
N THR A 27 1.65 -37.07 13.67
CA THR A 27 2.30 -36.70 12.40
C THR A 27 1.26 -36.01 11.52
N ASN A 28 1.54 -34.73 11.17
CA ASN A 28 0.80 -33.82 10.24
C ASN A 28 0.38 -32.44 10.81
N SER A 29 0.96 -31.93 11.90
CA SER A 29 0.87 -30.50 12.23
C SER A 29 1.99 -29.65 11.59
N GLU A 30 3.16 -30.24 11.32
CA GLU A 30 4.33 -29.52 10.78
C GLU A 30 4.15 -29.10 9.31
N ASN A 31 3.41 -29.88 8.51
CA ASN A 31 3.22 -29.61 7.08
C ASN A 31 2.23 -28.47 6.77
N GLU A 32 1.34 -28.12 7.70
CA GLU A 32 0.43 -26.98 7.51
C GLU A 32 1.14 -25.65 7.83
N TYR A 33 2.01 -25.65 8.84
CA TYR A 33 2.81 -24.49 9.26
C TYR A 33 3.92 -24.12 8.25
N LEU A 34 4.44 -25.09 7.49
CA LEU A 34 5.47 -24.86 6.47
C LEU A 34 4.96 -24.20 5.16
N SER A 35 3.64 -24.01 5.00
CA SER A 35 3.05 -23.53 3.74
C SER A 35 2.94 -22.00 3.62
N ILE A 36 3.18 -21.23 4.69
CA ILE A 36 3.38 -19.78 4.61
C ILE A 36 4.77 -19.49 4.05
N LYS A 37 4.99 -19.88 2.80
CA LYS A 37 6.14 -19.46 2.01
C LYS A 37 6.02 -17.95 1.82
N GLU A 38 6.92 -17.20 2.44
CA GLU A 38 6.98 -15.75 2.30
C GLU A 38 7.24 -15.39 0.82
N GLN A 39 6.13 -15.14 0.10
CA GLN A 39 6.17 -14.99 -1.34
C GLN A 39 6.91 -13.69 -1.68
N GLN A 40 8.07 -13.85 -2.30
CA GLN A 40 8.96 -12.75 -2.65
C GLN A 40 8.20 -11.63 -3.37
N PRO A 41 8.34 -10.35 -2.95
CA PRO A 41 7.60 -9.25 -3.54
C PRO A 41 7.78 -9.18 -5.05
N THR A 42 6.68 -9.09 -5.77
CA THR A 42 6.66 -8.91 -7.23
C THR A 42 7.43 -7.63 -7.61
N PRO A 43 7.91 -7.51 -8.86
CA PRO A 43 8.53 -6.26 -9.34
C PRO A 43 7.66 -5.02 -9.11
N LEU A 44 6.33 -5.16 -9.23
CA LEU A 44 5.39 -4.06 -8.98
C LEU A 44 5.34 -3.67 -7.49
N GLN A 45 5.32 -4.64 -6.58
CA GLN A 45 5.37 -4.35 -5.14
C GLN A 45 6.70 -3.68 -4.74
N LYS A 46 7.83 -4.08 -5.33
CA LYS A 46 9.14 -3.44 -5.10
C LYS A 46 9.16 -2.00 -5.62
N SER A 47 8.62 -1.76 -6.81
CA SER A 47 8.50 -0.43 -7.41
C SER A 47 7.56 0.49 -6.61
N ILE A 48 6.41 -0.02 -6.15
CA ILE A 48 5.48 0.69 -5.25
C ILE A 48 6.17 1.08 -3.93
N ALA A 49 7.01 0.21 -3.37
CA ALA A 49 7.72 0.49 -2.11
C ALA A 49 8.66 1.69 -2.25
N ARG A 50 9.53 1.70 -3.27
CA ARG A 50 10.41 2.86 -3.56
C ARG A 50 9.62 4.10 -3.96
N GLY A 51 8.53 3.93 -4.71
CA GLY A 51 7.65 5.03 -5.12
C GLY A 51 6.98 5.75 -3.95
N LYS A 52 6.79 5.08 -2.81
CA LYS A 52 6.32 5.70 -1.57
C LYS A 52 7.34 6.66 -0.96
N GLU A 53 8.63 6.33 -1.04
CA GLU A 53 9.73 7.17 -0.57
C GLU A 53 9.78 8.44 -1.43
N VAL A 54 9.84 8.29 -2.76
CA VAL A 54 9.76 9.41 -3.72
C VAL A 54 8.50 10.27 -3.51
N TYR A 55 7.34 9.66 -3.24
CA TYR A 55 6.12 10.42 -2.93
C TYR A 55 6.26 11.28 -1.67
N THR A 56 6.91 10.75 -0.63
CA THR A 56 7.10 11.42 0.66
C THR A 56 8.08 12.59 0.55
N ASP A 57 9.09 12.47 -0.31
CA ASP A 57 10.11 13.51 -0.47
C ASP A 57 9.67 14.63 -1.44
N PHE A 58 8.93 14.29 -2.51
CA PHE A 58 8.66 15.23 -3.62
C PHE A 58 7.19 15.60 -3.84
N CYS A 59 6.22 14.80 -3.39
CA CYS A 59 4.81 14.94 -3.79
C CYS A 59 3.86 15.29 -2.64
N ILE A 60 4.16 14.81 -1.43
CA ILE A 60 3.25 14.88 -0.28
C ILE A 60 2.91 16.31 0.16
N GLN A 61 3.80 17.28 -0.06
CA GLN A 61 3.60 18.68 0.32
C GLN A 61 2.47 19.35 -0.47
N CYS A 62 2.15 18.85 -1.67
CA CYS A 62 1.07 19.35 -2.52
C CYS A 62 -0.14 18.40 -2.55
N HIS A 63 0.11 17.09 -2.72
CA HIS A 63 -0.97 16.10 -2.86
C HIS A 63 -1.41 15.46 -1.54
N MET A 64 -0.77 15.80 -0.42
CA MET A 64 -1.08 15.37 0.95
C MET A 64 -0.87 13.88 1.21
N ALA A 65 -0.78 13.49 2.49
CA ALA A 65 -0.52 12.10 2.88
C ALA A 65 -1.59 11.10 2.38
N THR A 66 -2.84 11.55 2.23
CA THR A 66 -3.96 10.72 1.73
C THR A 66 -4.20 10.87 0.22
N GLY A 67 -3.37 11.60 -0.51
CA GLY A 67 -3.56 11.82 -1.94
C GLY A 67 -4.73 12.73 -2.31
N ASN A 68 -5.43 13.33 -1.35
CA ASN A 68 -6.61 14.17 -1.61
C ASN A 68 -6.29 15.59 -2.12
N GLY A 69 -5.01 16.01 -2.06
CA GLY A 69 -4.63 17.41 -2.23
C GLY A 69 -5.31 18.33 -1.21
N ASN A 70 -5.42 19.62 -1.53
CA ASN A 70 -6.23 20.58 -0.76
C ASN A 70 -7.62 20.81 -1.38
N GLY A 71 -7.97 20.03 -2.40
CA GLY A 71 -9.24 20.11 -3.13
C GLY A 71 -9.49 21.40 -3.91
N THR A 72 -8.57 22.37 -3.93
CA THR A 72 -8.80 23.70 -4.55
C THR A 72 -7.66 24.13 -5.48
N THR A 73 -6.41 24.06 -5.00
CA THR A 73 -5.19 24.36 -5.76
C THR A 73 -4.55 23.08 -6.28
N PHE A 74 -4.45 22.07 -5.40
CA PHE A 74 -3.81 20.79 -5.68
C PHE A 74 -4.89 19.73 -5.90
N PRO A 75 -4.92 19.08 -7.08
CA PRO A 75 -5.93 18.07 -7.39
C PRO A 75 -5.71 16.78 -6.59
N PRO A 76 -6.78 16.02 -6.34
CA PRO A 76 -6.65 14.69 -5.77
C PRO A 76 -5.98 13.74 -6.77
N LEU A 77 -5.08 12.93 -6.22
CA LEU A 77 -4.53 11.73 -6.83
C LEU A 77 -5.37 10.51 -6.45
N ASP A 78 -5.92 10.45 -5.22
CA ASP A 78 -6.87 9.40 -4.85
C ASP A 78 -8.13 9.46 -5.72
N GLY A 79 -8.52 8.32 -6.29
CA GLY A 79 -9.70 8.18 -7.15
C GLY A 79 -9.67 9.06 -8.40
N SER A 80 -8.49 9.49 -8.86
CA SER A 80 -8.32 10.47 -9.92
C SER A 80 -8.66 9.90 -11.30
N ASP A 81 -9.71 10.42 -11.93
CA ASP A 81 -10.07 10.14 -13.33
C ASP A 81 -8.95 10.54 -14.30
N TRP A 82 -8.17 11.58 -13.99
CA TRP A 82 -6.99 11.98 -14.73
C TRP A 82 -5.90 10.90 -14.67
N LEU A 83 -5.49 10.44 -13.49
CA LEU A 83 -4.50 9.35 -13.39
C LEU A 83 -4.97 8.08 -14.13
N LYS A 84 -6.25 7.75 -14.02
CA LYS A 84 -6.86 6.57 -14.65
C LYS A 84 -6.89 6.67 -16.17
N ASN A 85 -7.32 7.80 -16.73
CA ASN A 85 -7.66 7.95 -18.15
C ASN A 85 -6.58 8.69 -18.97
N LYS A 86 -5.66 9.42 -18.31
CA LYS A 86 -4.62 10.26 -18.91
C LYS A 86 -3.23 9.80 -18.48
N ARG A 87 -2.96 8.49 -18.56
CA ARG A 87 -1.71 7.87 -18.10
C ARG A 87 -0.45 8.55 -18.65
N THR A 88 -0.37 8.76 -19.96
CA THR A 88 0.79 9.40 -20.61
C THR A 88 1.00 10.83 -20.10
N GLN A 89 -0.08 11.61 -19.98
CA GLN A 89 -0.02 12.97 -19.45
C GLN A 89 0.35 12.97 -17.96
N SER A 90 -0.08 11.97 -17.19
CA SER A 90 0.23 11.86 -15.76
C SER A 90 1.71 11.53 -15.52
N ILE A 91 2.29 10.64 -16.32
CA ILE A 91 3.73 10.34 -16.28
C ILE A 91 4.54 11.56 -16.76
N HIS A 92 4.10 12.24 -17.82
CA HIS A 92 4.71 13.49 -18.30
C HIS A 92 4.69 14.58 -17.21
N ALA A 93 3.55 14.79 -16.54
CA ALA A 93 3.41 15.75 -15.45
C ALA A 93 4.35 15.47 -14.26
N ALA A 94 4.53 14.20 -13.88
CA ALA A 94 5.48 13.81 -12.84
C ALA A 94 6.95 14.06 -13.24
N LYS A 95 7.28 13.88 -14.53
CA LYS A 95 8.65 14.03 -15.05
C LYS A 95 9.04 15.48 -15.34
N TYR A 96 8.16 16.23 -16.01
CA TYR A 96 8.44 17.55 -16.59
C TYR A 96 7.60 18.69 -15.99
N GLY A 97 6.72 18.37 -15.03
CA GLY A 97 5.76 19.32 -14.48
C GLY A 97 4.54 19.51 -15.39
N GLN A 98 3.56 20.26 -14.92
CA GLN A 98 2.34 20.58 -15.65
C GLN A 98 1.88 22.00 -15.34
N LYS A 99 1.29 22.68 -16.32
CA LYS A 99 0.71 24.02 -16.14
C LYS A 99 -0.58 24.16 -16.95
N GLY A 100 -1.45 25.07 -16.50
CA GLY A 100 -2.69 25.39 -17.18
C GLY A 100 -3.89 24.59 -16.68
N GLU A 101 -5.00 24.72 -17.40
CA GLU A 101 -6.29 24.19 -16.96
C GLU A 101 -6.41 22.68 -17.20
N ILE A 102 -6.82 21.97 -16.15
CA ILE A 102 -7.26 20.57 -16.18
C ILE A 102 -8.60 20.42 -15.45
N ILE A 103 -9.26 19.30 -15.72
CA ILE A 103 -10.42 18.82 -14.94
C ILE A 103 -10.01 17.49 -14.32
N VAL A 104 -10.18 17.38 -13.00
CA VAL A 104 -9.97 16.14 -12.23
C VAL A 104 -11.22 15.91 -11.39
N ASN A 105 -11.83 14.74 -11.54
CA ASN A 105 -13.07 14.32 -10.88
C ASN A 105 -14.18 15.38 -11.01
N GLY A 106 -14.33 15.95 -12.22
CA GLY A 106 -15.30 17.01 -12.53
C GLY A 106 -14.95 18.41 -12.00
N LYS A 107 -13.90 18.57 -11.19
CA LYS A 107 -13.46 19.88 -10.68
C LYS A 107 -12.33 20.46 -11.53
N LYS A 108 -12.43 21.76 -11.83
CA LYS A 108 -11.42 22.54 -12.55
C LYS A 108 -10.25 22.90 -11.64
N PHE A 109 -9.03 22.73 -12.14
CA PHE A 109 -7.78 23.20 -11.52
C PHE A 109 -6.97 23.93 -12.59
N ASN A 110 -6.34 25.06 -12.25
CA ASN A 110 -5.51 25.85 -13.16
C ASN A 110 -4.28 26.36 -12.41
N GLY A 111 -3.35 25.44 -12.15
CA GLY A 111 -2.16 25.68 -11.34
C GLY A 111 -0.86 25.40 -12.11
N ILE A 112 0.23 25.37 -11.36
CA ILE A 112 1.56 24.96 -11.84
C ILE A 112 2.08 23.87 -10.89
N MET A 113 2.36 22.70 -11.44
CA MET A 113 3.16 21.64 -10.83
C MET A 113 4.57 21.76 -11.45
N PRO A 114 5.60 22.16 -10.69
CA PRO A 114 6.96 22.22 -11.22
C PRO A 114 7.51 20.80 -11.50
N PRO A 115 8.50 20.65 -12.40
CA PRO A 115 9.22 19.39 -12.54
C PRO A 115 9.95 19.05 -11.23
N ALA A 116 9.80 17.81 -10.76
CA ALA A 116 10.43 17.35 -9.52
C ALA A 116 11.93 17.01 -9.66
N GLY A 117 12.49 17.04 -10.88
CA GLY A 117 13.91 16.73 -11.15
C GLY A 117 14.26 15.24 -11.15
N LEU A 118 13.25 14.37 -11.03
CA LEU A 118 13.38 12.92 -10.89
C LEU A 118 13.96 12.21 -12.13
N SER A 119 14.70 11.12 -11.90
CA SER A 119 15.11 10.15 -12.91
C SER A 119 13.93 9.36 -13.49
N ASP A 120 14.17 8.59 -14.56
CA ASP A 120 13.12 7.78 -15.19
C ASP A 120 12.68 6.59 -14.33
N GLU A 121 13.55 6.10 -13.44
CA GLU A 121 13.20 5.06 -12.46
C GLU A 121 12.35 5.63 -11.33
N GLU A 122 12.75 6.75 -10.74
CA GLU A 122 11.97 7.41 -9.67
C GLU A 122 10.57 7.83 -10.15
N VAL A 123 10.45 8.31 -11.40
CA VAL A 123 9.14 8.58 -12.01
C VAL A 123 8.34 7.30 -12.22
N ALA A 124 8.94 6.21 -12.71
CA ALA A 124 8.24 4.94 -12.87
C ALA A 124 7.74 4.41 -11.51
N ASP A 125 8.57 4.50 -10.47
CA ASP A 125 8.26 4.06 -9.11
C ASP A 125 7.16 4.89 -8.46
N VAL A 126 7.28 6.23 -8.44
CA VAL A 126 6.25 7.09 -7.83
C VAL A 126 4.92 6.94 -8.55
N MET A 127 4.92 6.82 -9.88
CA MET A 127 3.70 6.60 -10.66
C MET A 127 3.08 5.22 -10.38
N ASN A 128 3.89 4.18 -10.16
CA ASN A 128 3.40 2.88 -9.70
C ASN A 128 2.79 2.96 -8.30
N TYR A 129 3.39 3.74 -7.39
CA TYR A 129 2.85 4.00 -6.05
C TYR A 129 1.50 4.72 -6.09
N VAL A 130 1.38 5.89 -6.73
CA VAL A 130 0.11 6.65 -6.74
C VAL A 130 -1.02 5.94 -7.50
N MET A 131 -0.71 5.17 -8.55
CA MET A 131 -1.72 4.37 -9.27
C MET A 131 -2.15 3.09 -8.53
N ASN A 132 -1.54 2.76 -7.39
CA ASN A 132 -1.88 1.61 -6.53
C ASN A 132 -2.09 1.97 -5.06
N SER A 133 -2.21 3.27 -4.75
CA SER A 133 -2.47 3.78 -3.40
C SER A 133 -3.91 4.23 -3.23
N TRP A 134 -4.37 4.21 -1.99
CA TRP A 134 -5.71 4.66 -1.61
C TRP A 134 -6.81 3.86 -2.35
N SER A 135 -7.72 4.50 -3.09
CA SER A 135 -8.70 3.80 -3.95
C SER A 135 -8.14 3.36 -5.31
N ASN A 136 -6.99 3.87 -5.73
CA ASN A 136 -6.39 3.55 -7.04
C ASN A 136 -5.84 2.12 -7.06
N LYS A 137 -6.10 1.39 -8.16
CA LYS A 137 -5.56 0.05 -8.40
C LYS A 137 -5.26 -0.13 -9.89
N THR A 138 -4.00 -0.35 -10.27
CA THR A 138 -3.61 -0.70 -11.63
C THR A 138 -2.79 -1.98 -11.69
N LYS A 139 -3.16 -2.89 -12.58
CA LYS A 139 -2.35 -4.07 -12.90
C LYS A 139 -1.22 -3.74 -13.89
N LYS A 140 -1.29 -2.60 -14.59
CA LYS A 140 -0.28 -2.19 -15.59
C LYS A 140 0.80 -1.33 -14.93
N MET A 141 1.90 -1.99 -14.57
CA MET A 141 3.16 -1.35 -14.17
C MET A 141 3.58 -0.25 -15.17
N VAL A 142 3.94 0.93 -14.66
CA VAL A 142 4.75 1.93 -15.35
C VAL A 142 6.19 1.43 -15.38
N THR A 143 6.82 1.47 -16.55
CA THR A 143 8.19 0.98 -16.75
C THR A 143 9.13 2.14 -17.04
N ILE A 144 10.42 2.01 -16.69
CA ILE A 144 11.46 2.99 -17.01
C ILE A 144 11.43 3.34 -18.51
N LYS A 145 11.24 2.33 -19.38
CA LYS A 145 11.11 2.51 -20.84
C LYS A 145 9.88 3.32 -21.24
N GLU A 146 8.75 3.21 -20.52
CA GLU A 146 7.55 4.03 -20.78
C GLU A 146 7.80 5.51 -20.43
N VAL A 147 8.59 5.78 -19.38
CA VAL A 147 9.00 7.15 -19.01
C VAL A 147 10.02 7.71 -20.00
N ALA A 148 11.08 6.95 -20.31
CA ALA A 148 12.19 7.36 -21.19
C ALA A 148 11.79 7.63 -22.65
N LEU A 149 10.60 7.18 -23.08
CA LEU A 149 10.03 7.47 -24.40
C LEU A 149 9.26 8.81 -24.47
N LEU A 150 9.01 9.45 -23.32
CA LEU A 150 8.39 10.77 -23.27
C LEU A 150 9.41 11.85 -23.66
N LYS A 151 8.89 12.95 -24.19
CA LYS A 151 9.66 14.17 -24.49
C LYS A 151 9.14 15.31 -23.61
N PRO A 152 9.98 16.28 -23.24
CA PRO A 152 9.55 17.51 -22.55
C PRO A 152 8.40 18.21 -23.29
#